data_AF-A0A0J7KE59-F1
#
_entry.id   AF-A0A0J7KE59-F1
#
_cell.length_a   1.000
_cell.length_b   1.000
_cell.length_c   1.000
_cell.angle_alpha   90.00
_cell.angle_beta   90.00
_cell.angle_gamma   90.00
#
_symmetry.space_group_name_H-M   'P 1'
#
loop_
_entity.id
_entity.type
_entity.pdbx_description
1 polymer ?
#
loop_
_entity_poly.entity_id
_entity_poly.type
_entity_poly.pdbx_seq_one_letter_code
_entity_poly.pdbx_strand_id
1 'polypeptide(L)'
;MSMDADALLQSQQDLQDRIARAYENLKKSSAAKITAGAVESRLKALEANWSKFEDNHKALRTMYWKAVCDYDYIQKDFFGLVEESFLTQRGTLLDLTRSLRDPVKQVELIEAGAPQSQRTLPRIQLPSFSRKYEEWPAFRDLFRSLCKILPC
;
A
#
# COMPACT_ATOMS: atom_id res chain seq x y z
N MET A 1 -34.91 -19.73 13.40
CA MET A 1 -33.54 -19.26 13.12
C MET A 1 -32.88 -18.88 14.43
N SER A 2 -31.58 -19.16 14.60
CA SER A 2 -30.87 -18.78 15.83
C SER A 2 -30.45 -17.32 15.72
N MET A 3 -30.89 -16.46 16.63
CA MET A 3 -30.51 -15.03 16.65
C MET A 3 -28.99 -14.84 16.61
N ASP A 4 -28.24 -15.77 17.20
CA ASP A 4 -26.78 -15.74 17.21
C ASP A 4 -26.16 -15.97 15.83
N ALA A 5 -26.77 -16.82 14.98
CA ALA A 5 -26.25 -17.09 13.64
C ALA A 5 -26.47 -15.88 12.71
N ASP A 6 -27.63 -15.23 12.82
CA ASP A 6 -27.92 -14.02 12.05
C ASP A 6 -27.00 -12.86 12.46
N ALA A 7 -26.69 -12.72 13.76
CA ALA A 7 -25.73 -11.73 14.25
C ALA A 7 -24.31 -11.98 13.72
N LEU A 8 -23.87 -13.24 13.65
CA LEU A 8 -22.58 -13.60 13.05
C LEU A 8 -22.53 -13.27 11.55
N LEU A 9 -23.60 -13.55 10.80
CA LEU A 9 -23.70 -13.22 9.38
C LEU A 9 -23.68 -11.71 9.12
N GLN A 10 -24.38 -10.92 9.93
CA GLN A 10 -24.30 -9.45 9.87
C GLN A 10 -22.87 -8.97 10.17
N SER A 11 -22.23 -9.53 11.20
CA SER A 11 -20.84 -9.21 11.52
C SER A 11 -19.88 -9.56 10.38
N GLN A 12 -20.16 -10.60 9.57
CA GLN A 12 -19.33 -10.94 8.40
C GLN A 12 -19.42 -9.86 7.32
N GLN A 13 -20.60 -9.31 7.06
CA GLN A 13 -20.77 -8.20 6.10
C GLN A 13 -20.04 -6.94 6.56
N ASP A 14 -20.18 -6.57 7.84
CA ASP A 14 -19.49 -5.41 8.40
C ASP A 14 -17.95 -5.55 8.35
N LEU A 15 -17.44 -6.75 8.60
CA LEU A 15 -16.01 -7.03 8.55
C LEU A 15 -15.48 -7.00 7.12
N GLN A 16 -16.23 -7.56 6.16
CA GLN A 16 -15.90 -7.48 4.74
C GLN A 16 -15.76 -6.03 4.27
N ASP A 17 -16.70 -5.18 4.65
CA ASP A 17 -16.66 -3.75 4.33
C ASP A 17 -15.42 -3.05 4.91
N ARG A 18 -15.04 -3.39 6.15
CA ARG A 18 -13.85 -2.84 6.80
C ARG A 18 -12.56 -3.30 6.14
N ILE A 19 -12.50 -4.57 5.74
CA ILE A 19 -11.36 -5.17 5.03
C ILE A 19 -11.22 -4.52 3.66
N ALA A 20 -12.28 -4.47 2.86
CA ALA A 20 -12.25 -3.92 1.50
C ALA A 20 -11.86 -2.43 1.46
N ARG A 21 -12.22 -1.66 2.49
CA ARG A 21 -11.95 -0.21 2.56
C ARG A 21 -10.64 0.13 3.26
N ALA A 22 -9.81 -0.85 3.67
CA ALA A 22 -8.62 -0.60 4.47
C ALA A 22 -7.62 0.36 3.79
N TYR A 23 -7.32 0.14 2.52
CA TYR A 23 -6.46 1.01 1.72
C TYR A 23 -7.11 2.34 1.36
N GLU A 24 -8.38 2.33 0.94
CA GLU A 24 -9.12 3.57 0.61
C GLU A 24 -9.20 4.53 1.81
N ASN A 25 -9.38 3.99 3.01
CA ASN A 25 -9.37 4.78 4.24
C ASN A 25 -7.99 5.38 4.55
N LEU A 26 -6.91 4.72 4.15
CA LEU A 26 -5.57 5.26 4.24
C LEU A 26 -5.35 6.37 3.19
N LYS A 27 -5.76 6.15 1.93
CA LYS A 27 -5.64 7.12 0.83
C LYS A 27 -6.43 8.41 1.06
N LYS A 28 -7.57 8.34 1.76
CA LYS A 28 -8.32 9.52 2.22
C LYS A 28 -7.56 10.37 3.23
N SER A 29 -6.53 9.82 3.88
CA SER A 29 -5.61 10.63 4.68
C SER A 29 -4.73 11.42 3.72
N SER A 30 -4.65 12.75 3.90
CA SER A 30 -3.79 13.61 3.08
C SER A 30 -2.40 13.02 2.89
N ALA A 31 -1.78 13.12 1.71
CA ALA A 31 -0.48 12.51 1.41
C ALA A 31 0.61 12.77 2.48
N ALA A 32 0.59 13.95 3.11
CA ALA A 32 1.49 14.31 4.22
C ALA A 32 1.30 13.48 5.53
N LYS A 33 0.19 12.73 5.67
CA LYS A 33 -0.15 11.90 6.84
C LYS A 33 0.09 10.40 6.59
N ILE A 34 0.45 10.00 5.39
CA ILE A 34 0.77 8.59 5.07
C ILE A 34 2.22 8.34 5.51
N THR A 35 2.39 8.15 6.82
CA THR A 35 3.66 7.79 7.44
C THR A 35 3.79 6.28 7.58
N ALA A 36 5.00 5.74 7.72
CA ALA A 36 5.21 4.31 7.94
C ALA A 36 4.40 3.79 9.14
N GLY A 37 4.36 4.54 10.24
CA GLY A 37 3.54 4.18 11.41
C GLY A 37 2.03 4.19 11.14
N ALA A 38 1.54 5.06 10.25
CA ALA A 38 0.13 5.05 9.85
C ALA A 38 -0.19 3.79 9.02
N VAL A 39 0.71 3.39 8.11
CA VAL A 39 0.55 2.17 7.32
C VAL A 39 0.60 0.93 8.22
N GLU A 40 1.57 0.83 9.12
CA GLU A 40 1.70 -0.27 10.09
C GLU A 40 0.46 -0.39 10.99
N SER A 41 -0.08 0.75 11.45
CA SER A 41 -1.31 0.77 12.25
C SER A 41 -2.51 0.26 11.46
N ARG A 42 -2.61 0.60 10.17
CA ARG A 42 -3.67 0.08 9.28
C ARG A 42 -3.52 -1.40 9.01
N LEU A 43 -2.30 -1.87 8.80
CA LEU A 43 -2.00 -3.29 8.60
C LEU A 43 -2.43 -4.10 9.83
N LYS A 44 -2.06 -3.65 11.03
CA LYS A 44 -2.47 -4.30 12.29
C LYS A 44 -3.99 -4.35 12.45
N ALA A 45 -4.68 -3.27 12.11
CA ALA A 45 -6.15 -3.24 12.17
C ALA A 45 -6.79 -4.19 11.13
N LEU A 46 -6.22 -4.27 9.93
CA LEU A 46 -6.65 -5.18 8.87
C LEU A 46 -6.51 -6.65 9.31
N GLU A 47 -5.37 -7.03 9.87
CA GLU A 47 -5.10 -8.38 10.39
C GLU A 47 -6.04 -8.75 11.56
N ALA A 48 -6.33 -7.80 12.45
CA ALA A 48 -7.29 -8.03 13.54
C ALA A 48 -8.74 -8.24 13.02
N ASN A 49 -9.16 -7.48 12.00
CA ASN A 49 -10.47 -7.67 11.39
C ASN A 49 -10.56 -9.03 10.67
N TRP A 50 -9.49 -9.45 9.99
CA TRP A 50 -9.42 -10.75 9.33
C TRP A 50 -9.49 -11.90 10.33
N SER A 51 -8.70 -11.86 11.40
CA SER A 51 -8.75 -12.89 12.45
C SER A 51 -10.15 -13.05 13.05
N LYS A 52 -10.85 -11.93 13.31
CA LYS A 52 -12.24 -11.97 13.78
C LYS A 52 -13.20 -12.56 12.74
N PHE A 53 -12.97 -12.28 11.46
CA PHE A 53 -13.76 -12.83 10.35
C PHE A 53 -13.61 -14.36 10.27
N GLU A 54 -12.39 -14.88 10.42
CA GLU A 54 -12.09 -16.31 10.48
C GLU A 54 -12.76 -17.00 11.68
N ASP A 55 -12.68 -16.39 12.87
CA ASP A 55 -13.30 -16.93 14.09
C ASP A 55 -14.83 -17.01 13.94
N ASN A 56 -15.45 -15.95 13.42
CA ASN A 56 -16.88 -15.94 13.12
C ASN A 56 -17.24 -17.01 12.07
N HIS A 57 -16.44 -17.16 11.00
CA HIS A 57 -16.68 -18.18 9.97
C HIS A 57 -16.62 -19.58 10.57
N LYS A 58 -15.61 -19.84 11.41
CA LYS A 58 -15.47 -21.11 12.13
C LYS A 58 -16.67 -21.39 13.02
N ALA A 59 -17.18 -20.40 13.76
CA ALA A 59 -18.38 -20.55 14.57
C ALA A 59 -19.61 -20.89 13.71
N LEU A 60 -19.81 -20.18 12.60
CA LEU A 60 -20.89 -20.47 11.64
C LEU A 60 -20.81 -21.91 11.09
N ARG A 61 -19.60 -22.36 10.76
CA ARG A 61 -19.33 -23.69 10.21
C ARG A 61 -19.44 -24.84 11.20
N THR A 62 -19.21 -24.59 12.49
CA THR A 62 -19.15 -25.65 13.51
C THR A 62 -20.40 -25.70 14.37
N MET A 63 -20.95 -24.54 14.77
CA MET A 63 -22.09 -24.45 15.68
C MET A 63 -23.42 -24.26 14.95
N TYR A 64 -23.40 -23.60 13.79
CA TYR A 64 -24.62 -23.16 13.10
C TYR A 64 -24.76 -23.70 11.67
N TRP A 65 -24.00 -24.72 11.28
CA TRP A 65 -23.96 -25.23 9.89
C TRP A 65 -25.35 -25.49 9.30
N LYS A 66 -26.21 -26.21 10.02
CA LYS A 66 -27.59 -26.54 9.58
C LYS A 66 -28.47 -25.30 9.36
N ALA A 67 -28.14 -24.18 9.99
CA ALA A 67 -28.87 -22.93 9.84
C ALA A 67 -28.34 -22.08 8.67
N VAL A 68 -27.09 -22.26 8.23
CA VAL A 68 -26.45 -21.38 7.25
C VAL A 68 -26.00 -22.06 5.95
N CYS A 69 -26.10 -23.38 5.83
CA CYS A 69 -25.61 -24.11 4.65
C CYS A 69 -26.26 -23.68 3.33
N ASP A 70 -27.52 -23.24 3.38
CA ASP A 70 -28.28 -22.82 2.20
C ASP A 70 -28.21 -21.30 1.96
N TYR A 71 -27.48 -20.58 2.81
CA TYR A 71 -27.34 -19.14 2.65
C TYR A 71 -26.32 -18.81 1.55
N ASP A 72 -26.54 -17.68 0.89
CA ASP A 72 -25.63 -17.10 -0.09
C ASP A 72 -24.19 -17.01 0.41
N TYR A 73 -24.00 -16.78 1.71
CA TYR A 73 -22.69 -16.76 2.35
C TYR A 73 -21.88 -18.04 2.07
N ILE A 74 -22.51 -19.22 2.18
CA ILE A 74 -21.88 -20.52 1.91
C ILE A 74 -21.92 -20.85 0.42
N GLN A 75 -23.09 -20.68 -0.22
CA GLN A 75 -23.30 -21.11 -1.60
C GLN A 75 -22.46 -20.33 -2.62
N LYS A 76 -22.18 -19.05 -2.34
CA LYS A 76 -21.41 -18.16 -3.24
C LYS A 76 -19.96 -18.00 -2.81
N ASP A 77 -19.48 -18.84 -1.89
CA ASP A 77 -18.12 -18.76 -1.34
C ASP A 77 -17.74 -17.34 -0.90
N PHE A 78 -18.61 -16.72 -0.09
CA PHE A 78 -18.36 -15.36 0.39
C PHE A 78 -17.07 -15.26 1.19
N PHE A 79 -16.69 -16.34 1.90
CA PHE A 79 -15.43 -16.40 2.61
C PHE A 79 -14.23 -16.21 1.66
N GLY A 80 -14.15 -17.00 0.58
CA GLY A 80 -13.06 -16.89 -0.40
C GLY A 80 -13.00 -15.52 -1.07
N LEU A 81 -14.16 -14.92 -1.37
CA LEU A 81 -14.21 -13.55 -1.91
C LEU A 81 -13.59 -12.51 -0.97
N VAL A 82 -13.84 -12.62 0.33
CA VAL A 82 -13.26 -11.69 1.32
C VAL A 82 -11.78 -12.00 1.56
N GLU A 83 -11.36 -13.25 1.48
CA GLU A 83 -9.95 -13.66 1.57
C GLU A 83 -9.11 -12.99 0.48
N GLU A 84 -9.55 -13.04 -0.77
CA GLU A 84 -8.88 -12.37 -1.89
C GLU A 84 -8.79 -10.85 -1.68
N SER A 85 -9.87 -10.24 -1.17
CA SER A 85 -9.85 -8.83 -0.81
C SER A 85 -8.83 -8.56 0.31
N PHE A 86 -8.76 -9.38 1.35
CA PHE A 86 -7.81 -9.23 2.44
C PHE A 86 -6.36 -9.32 1.93
N LEU A 87 -6.04 -10.34 1.12
CA LEU A 87 -4.70 -10.53 0.55
C LEU A 87 -4.29 -9.34 -0.32
N THR A 88 -5.20 -8.85 -1.17
CA THR A 88 -4.96 -7.67 -2.01
C THR A 88 -4.65 -6.42 -1.19
N GLN A 89 -5.46 -6.15 -0.16
CA GLN A 89 -5.30 -4.99 0.71
C GLN A 89 -4.01 -5.08 1.53
N ARG A 90 -3.70 -6.27 2.06
CA ARG A 90 -2.48 -6.55 2.82
C ARG A 90 -1.23 -6.36 1.96
N GLY A 91 -1.22 -6.91 0.74
CA GLY A 91 -0.11 -6.75 -0.21
C GLY A 91 0.15 -5.27 -0.52
N THR A 92 -0.90 -4.51 -0.81
CA THR A 92 -0.81 -3.08 -1.11
C THR A 92 -0.20 -2.28 0.05
N LEU A 93 -0.62 -2.56 1.29
CA LEU A 93 -0.07 -1.89 2.49
C LEU A 93 1.39 -2.28 2.74
N LEU A 94 1.78 -3.53 2.49
CA LEU A 94 3.17 -3.98 2.62
C LEU A 94 4.08 -3.32 1.58
N ASP A 95 3.64 -3.21 0.33
CA ASP A 95 4.40 -2.53 -0.72
C ASP A 95 4.55 -1.03 -0.44
N LEU A 96 3.50 -0.40 0.08
CA LEU A 96 3.58 0.99 0.55
C LEU A 96 4.59 1.14 1.70
N THR A 97 4.62 0.18 2.63
CA THR A 97 5.58 0.18 3.74
C THR A 97 7.03 0.09 3.23
N ARG A 98 7.30 -0.74 2.22
CA ARG A 98 8.61 -0.84 1.55
C ARG A 98 8.97 0.47 0.86
N SER A 99 8.02 1.06 0.11
CA SER A 99 8.25 2.32 -0.59
C SER A 99 8.54 3.50 0.35
N LEU A 100 8.03 3.49 1.58
CA LEU A 100 8.34 4.53 2.58
C LEU A 100 9.70 4.32 3.25
N ARG A 101 10.23 3.09 3.26
CA ARG A 101 11.55 2.76 3.80
C ARG A 101 12.67 3.03 2.80
N ASP A 102 12.40 2.84 1.50
CA ASP A 102 13.31 3.17 0.40
C ASP A 102 12.85 4.44 -0.33
N PRO A 103 13.28 5.65 0.07
CA PRO A 103 12.84 6.91 -0.55
C PRO A 103 13.33 7.11 -2.00
N VAL A 104 13.99 6.12 -2.61
CA VAL A 104 14.55 6.22 -3.96
C VAL A 104 13.53 5.73 -4.99
N LYS A 105 12.56 6.59 -5.39
CA LYS A 105 11.99 6.67 -6.78
C LYS A 105 10.67 7.43 -6.98
N GLN A 106 9.99 7.97 -5.97
CA GLN A 106 8.65 8.57 -6.20
C GLN A 106 8.62 10.10 -6.37
N VAL A 107 9.44 10.67 -7.26
CA VAL A 107 9.36 12.13 -7.58
C VAL A 107 9.09 12.42 -9.07
N GLU A 108 9.01 11.43 -9.97
CA GLU A 108 8.91 11.70 -11.42
C GLU A 108 7.49 11.81 -12.02
N LEU A 109 6.46 12.23 -11.26
CA LEU A 109 5.11 12.39 -11.84
C LEU A 109 4.47 13.78 -11.72
N ILE A 110 5.23 14.83 -11.39
CA ILE A 110 4.69 16.20 -11.46
C ILE A 110 5.73 17.14 -12.06
N GLU A 111 5.92 17.07 -13.38
CA GLU A 111 6.39 18.21 -14.16
C GLU A 111 5.24 18.73 -15.04
N ALA A 112 4.80 19.96 -14.78
CA ALA A 112 4.69 21.02 -15.78
C ALA A 112 4.09 22.29 -15.14
N GLY A 113 4.93 23.29 -14.87
CA GLY A 113 4.49 24.63 -14.46
C GLY A 113 5.61 25.49 -13.88
N ALA A 114 6.37 26.18 -14.75
CA ALA A 114 7.49 27.08 -14.43
C ALA A 114 7.04 28.41 -13.76
N PRO A 115 7.94 29.39 -13.51
CA PRO A 115 9.09 29.37 -12.60
C PRO A 115 9.00 30.50 -11.55
N GLN A 116 9.55 30.32 -10.35
CA GLN A 116 9.85 31.45 -9.45
C GLN A 116 11.33 31.45 -9.04
N SER A 117 11.93 32.60 -9.34
CA SER A 117 13.32 32.95 -9.16
C SER A 117 13.73 32.93 -7.68
N GLN A 118 14.42 31.87 -7.25
CA GLN A 118 15.25 31.91 -6.05
C GLN A 118 16.70 31.66 -6.44
N ARG A 119 17.54 32.68 -6.18
CA ARG A 119 19.00 32.60 -6.22
C ARG A 119 19.47 31.55 -5.22
N THR A 120 19.54 30.30 -5.64
CA THR A 120 20.34 29.27 -5.01
C THR A 120 21.57 29.04 -5.88
N LEU A 121 22.73 28.76 -5.25
CA LEU A 121 23.98 28.42 -5.93
C LEU A 121 23.67 27.47 -7.10
N PRO A 122 24.30 27.62 -8.28
CA PRO A 122 24.05 26.74 -9.41
C PRO A 122 24.31 25.31 -8.96
N ARG A 123 23.22 24.57 -8.76
CA ARG A 123 23.26 23.18 -8.33
C ARG A 123 23.89 22.44 -9.48
N ILE A 124 25.12 21.96 -9.27
CA ILE A 124 25.84 21.16 -10.25
C ILE A 124 24.93 19.99 -10.59
N GLN A 125 24.32 20.04 -11.78
CA GLN A 125 23.57 18.91 -12.29
C GLN A 125 24.60 17.88 -12.73
N LEU A 126 24.79 16.85 -11.90
CA LEU A 126 25.52 15.66 -12.29
C LEU A 126 24.74 15.03 -13.45
N PRO A 127 25.30 14.93 -14.67
CA PRO A 127 24.59 14.33 -15.77
C PRO A 127 24.31 12.87 -15.46
N SER A 128 23.07 12.44 -15.72
CA SER A 128 22.70 11.04 -15.68
C SER A 128 23.32 10.34 -16.88
N PHE A 129 24.21 9.37 -16.66
CA PHE A 129 24.76 8.56 -17.73
C PHE A 129 23.71 7.57 -18.22
N SER A 130 23.18 7.77 -19.43
CA SER A 130 22.12 6.94 -20.02
C SER A 130 22.59 5.57 -20.53
N ARG A 131 23.77 5.10 -20.09
CA ARG A 131 24.41 3.83 -20.48
C ARG A 131 24.63 3.65 -21.99
N LYS A 132 24.54 4.71 -22.78
CA LYS A 132 24.91 4.71 -24.19
C LYS A 132 26.43 4.86 -24.30
N TYR A 133 27.07 3.98 -25.06
CA TYR A 133 28.53 3.95 -25.17
C TYR A 133 29.10 5.23 -25.81
N GLU A 134 28.32 5.88 -26.67
CA GLU A 134 28.68 7.12 -27.37
C GLU A 134 28.83 8.33 -26.43
N GLU A 135 28.15 8.33 -25.29
CA GLU A 135 28.15 9.44 -24.32
C GLU A 135 29.27 9.31 -23.26
N TRP A 136 30.01 8.20 -23.27
CA TRP A 136 31.05 7.89 -22.30
C TRP A 136 32.24 8.87 -22.31
N PRO A 137 32.78 9.31 -23.46
CA PRO A 137 33.91 10.25 -23.47
C PRO A 137 33.54 11.60 -22.83
N ALA A 138 32.36 12.12 -23.16
CA ALA A 138 31.85 13.38 -22.62
C ALA A 138 31.60 13.31 -21.11
N PHE A 139 31.03 12.19 -20.64
CA PHE A 139 30.82 11.95 -19.22
C PHE A 139 32.15 11.86 -18.44
N ARG A 140 33.12 11.11 -18.96
CA ARG A 140 34.45 10.95 -18.36
C ARG A 140 35.17 12.29 -18.20
N ASP A 141 35.12 13.14 -19.23
CA ASP A 141 35.84 14.41 -19.24
C ASP A 141 35.18 15.43 -18.26
N LEU A 142 33.85 15.42 -18.15
CA LEU A 142 33.15 16.20 -17.13
C LEU A 142 33.48 15.72 -15.71
N PHE A 143 33.51 14.41 -15.47
CA PHE A 143 33.84 13.84 -14.16
C PHE A 143 35.26 14.22 -13.73
N ARG A 144 36.23 14.18 -14.66
CA ARG A 144 37.62 14.63 -14.40
C ARG A 144 37.70 16.12 -14.08
N SER A 145 36.86 16.96 -14.70
CA SER A 145 36.78 18.38 -14.39
C SER A 145 36.24 18.60 -12.98
N LEU A 146 35.21 17.84 -12.57
CA LEU A 146 34.62 17.92 -11.23
C LEU A 146 35.61 17.50 -10.13
N CYS A 147 36.38 16.43 -10.33
CA CYS A 147 37.40 16.01 -9.36
C CYS A 147 38.54 17.03 -9.16
N LYS A 148 38.79 17.91 -10.13
CA LYS A 148 39.81 18.97 -9.99
C LYS A 148 39.33 20.20 -9.20
N ILE A 149 38.01 20.36 -9.03
CA ILE A 149 37.39 21.56 -8.44
C ILE A 149 37.24 21.44 -6.90
N LEU A 150 37.41 20.25 -6.33
CA LEU A 150 37.35 20.03 -4.88
C LEU A 150 38.77 19.92 -4.30
N PRO A 151 39.25 20.91 -3.51
CA PRO A 151 40.43 20.69 -2.67
C PRO A 151 40.10 19.69 -1.55
N CYS A 152 41.08 18.86 -1.22
CA CYS A 152 41.04 17.83 -0.17
C CYS A 152 40.71 18.43 1.20
#